data_AF-A0A924B9M6-F1
#
_entry.id   AF-A0A924B9M6-F1
#
_cell.length_a   1.000
_cell.length_b   1.000
_cell.length_c   1.000
_cell.angle_alpha   90.00
_cell.angle_beta   90.00
_cell.angle_gamma   90.00
#
_symmetry.space_group_name_H-M   'P 1'
#
loop_
_entity.id
_entity.type
_entity.pdbx_description
1 polymer ?
#
loop_
_entity_poly.entity_id
_entity_poly.type
_entity_poly.pdbx_seq_one_letter_code
_entity_poly.pdbx_strand_id
1 'polypeptide(L)'
;MKIYWLSAVAGLVILASFQNCQKAPYQDEINNLSKNASGTSASNKVNLSEQRVVQVQFLSKGPKTVTNNGSTYSLIVNTTQQIDLATGKISVSSDNSTDVSTYCLTSDLKNELLNIVKASSVCNSTAQVSSSQVCTQVLKLPYARIVTSNEQFELGSATDGCGSNAVDLCDDQPSLLKGFAANLTLKLSSLICN
;
A
#
# COMPACT_ATOMS: atom_id res chain seq x y z
N MET A 1 39.00 51.21 7.37
CA MET A 1 39.41 50.41 6.19
C MET A 1 39.42 48.87 6.40
N LYS A 2 39.24 48.33 7.63
CA LYS A 2 39.28 46.86 7.87
C LYS A 2 37.94 46.11 7.66
N ILE A 3 36.81 46.82 7.60
CA ILE A 3 35.47 46.19 7.53
C ILE A 3 35.07 45.82 6.09
N TYR A 4 35.53 46.59 5.09
CA TYR A 4 35.20 46.32 3.68
C TYR A 4 35.80 45.01 3.14
N TRP A 5 36.91 44.56 3.71
CA TRP A 5 37.54 43.29 3.33
C TRP A 5 36.74 42.06 3.78
N LEU A 6 36.08 42.13 4.94
CA LEU A 6 35.26 41.03 5.45
C LEU A 6 34.01 40.82 4.58
N SER A 7 33.37 41.90 4.12
CA SER A 7 32.20 41.82 3.24
C SER A 7 32.54 41.27 1.85
N ALA A 8 33.72 41.58 1.32
CA ALA A 8 34.17 41.07 0.01
C ALA A 8 34.46 39.57 0.05
N VAL A 9 35.06 39.06 1.14
CA VAL A 9 35.34 37.63 1.30
C VAL A 9 34.05 36.82 1.50
N ALA A 10 33.08 37.33 2.26
CA ALA A 10 31.80 36.65 2.48
C ALA A 10 30.98 36.50 1.18
N GLY A 11 30.96 37.52 0.31
CA GLY A 11 30.27 37.45 -0.98
C GLY A 11 30.87 36.43 -1.96
N LEU A 12 32.21 36.26 -1.92
CA LEU A 12 32.93 35.34 -2.81
C LEU A 12 32.71 33.87 -2.42
N VAL A 13 32.56 33.58 -1.12
CA VAL A 13 32.26 32.22 -0.63
C VAL A 13 30.86 31.77 -1.04
N ILE A 14 29.86 32.67 -0.97
CA ILE A 14 28.48 32.34 -1.35
C ILE A 14 28.37 32.04 -2.85
N LEU A 15 29.08 32.78 -3.71
CA LEU A 15 29.06 32.55 -5.16
C LEU A 15 29.79 31.27 -5.58
N ALA A 16 30.83 30.85 -4.83
CA ALA A 16 31.53 29.59 -5.08
C ALA A 16 30.72 28.36 -4.66
N SER A 17 29.81 28.47 -3.67
CA SER A 17 28.98 27.35 -3.21
C SER A 17 27.90 26.91 -4.21
N PHE A 18 27.55 27.72 -5.22
CA PHE A 18 26.52 27.35 -6.21
C PHE A 18 27.07 26.62 -7.45
N GLN A 19 28.39 26.54 -7.64
CA GLN A 19 28.97 25.90 -8.84
C GLN A 19 29.03 24.36 -8.75
N ASN A 20 28.80 23.77 -7.57
CA ASN A 20 28.82 22.30 -7.39
C ASN A 20 27.45 21.61 -7.48
N CYS A 21 26.35 22.34 -7.75
CA CYS A 21 25.01 21.74 -7.88
C CYS A 21 24.64 21.26 -9.31
N GLN A 22 25.53 21.38 -10.31
CA GLN A 22 25.23 20.93 -11.68
C GLN A 22 25.66 19.50 -12.02
N LYS A 23 26.33 18.77 -11.13
CA LYS A 23 26.46 17.31 -11.28
C LYS A 23 25.34 16.64 -10.52
N ALA A 24 24.21 16.43 -11.19
CA ALA A 24 23.23 15.45 -10.75
C ALA A 24 23.96 14.09 -10.61
N PRO A 25 24.02 13.47 -9.42
CA PRO A 25 24.90 12.32 -9.20
C PRO A 25 24.46 11.03 -9.93
N TYR A 26 23.46 11.05 -10.81
CA TYR A 26 22.78 9.83 -11.27
C TYR A 26 22.23 9.86 -12.70
N GLN A 27 22.78 10.63 -13.65
CA GLN A 27 22.30 10.51 -15.05
C GLN A 27 22.63 9.16 -15.70
N ASP A 28 23.78 8.55 -15.37
CA ASP A 28 24.13 7.23 -15.89
C ASP A 28 23.34 6.09 -15.22
N GLU A 29 22.87 6.29 -13.98
CA GLU A 29 22.00 5.32 -13.30
C GLU A 29 20.56 5.42 -13.83
N ILE A 30 20.05 6.63 -14.13
CA ILE A 30 18.73 6.82 -14.75
C ILE A 30 18.67 6.19 -16.16
N ASN A 31 19.74 6.29 -16.95
CA ASN A 31 19.79 5.65 -18.28
C ASN A 31 19.90 4.11 -18.21
N ASN A 32 20.50 3.56 -17.15
CA ASN A 32 20.53 2.11 -16.91
C ASN A 32 19.22 1.59 -16.28
N LEU A 33 18.50 2.38 -15.49
CA LEU A 33 17.13 2.07 -15.08
C LEU A 33 16.14 2.12 -16.25
N SER A 34 16.33 3.04 -17.20
CA SER A 34 15.53 3.12 -18.43
C SER A 34 15.78 1.94 -19.39
N LYS A 35 17.02 1.42 -19.49
CA LYS A 35 17.33 0.24 -20.31
C LYS A 35 16.81 -1.08 -19.74
N ASN A 36 16.65 -1.17 -18.42
CA ASN A 36 15.99 -2.32 -17.79
C ASN A 36 14.45 -2.24 -17.80
N ALA A 37 13.87 -1.10 -18.19
CA ALA A 37 12.42 -0.96 -18.40
C ALA A 37 11.96 -1.53 -19.76
N SER A 38 12.89 -1.97 -20.61
CA SER A 38 12.62 -2.65 -21.89
C SER A 38 12.83 -4.17 -21.80
N GLY A 39 12.56 -4.74 -20.62
CA GLY A 39 12.49 -6.18 -20.42
C GLY A 39 11.03 -6.64 -20.48
N THR A 40 10.62 -7.11 -21.66
CA THR A 40 9.57 -8.12 -21.88
C THR A 40 8.44 -8.15 -20.84
N SER A 41 7.33 -7.45 -21.11
CA SER A 41 6.07 -7.58 -20.38
C SER A 41 5.49 -8.99 -20.50
N ALA A 42 6.10 -9.97 -19.82
CA ALA A 42 5.36 -11.10 -19.31
C ALA A 42 4.44 -10.52 -18.24
N SER A 43 3.13 -10.61 -18.44
CA SER A 43 2.17 -10.45 -17.35
C SER A 43 2.61 -11.40 -16.24
N ASN A 44 3.25 -10.87 -15.20
CA ASN A 44 3.66 -11.64 -14.02
C ASN A 44 2.39 -11.95 -13.23
N LYS A 45 1.65 -12.95 -13.74
CA LYS A 45 0.49 -13.51 -13.07
C LYS A 45 1.00 -14.50 -12.04
N VAL A 46 0.84 -14.17 -10.76
CA VAL A 46 1.21 -15.07 -9.66
C VAL A 46 -0.04 -15.77 -9.18
N ASN A 47 -0.09 -17.09 -9.36
CA ASN A 47 -1.21 -17.91 -8.88
C ASN A 47 -1.11 -18.10 -7.36
N LEU A 48 -2.10 -17.62 -6.61
CA LEU A 48 -2.09 -17.68 -5.15
C LEU A 48 -2.36 -19.08 -4.60
N SER A 49 -2.95 -20.00 -5.39
CA SER A 49 -3.12 -21.41 -4.98
C SER A 49 -1.80 -22.17 -4.84
N GLU A 50 -0.79 -21.78 -5.62
CA GLU A 50 0.55 -22.37 -5.60
C GLU A 50 1.43 -21.73 -4.52
N GLN A 51 1.01 -20.59 -3.98
CA GLN A 51 1.70 -19.89 -2.91
C GLN A 51 1.15 -20.33 -1.55
N ARG A 52 2.03 -20.47 -0.57
CA ARG A 52 1.61 -20.67 0.82
C ARG A 52 1.16 -19.34 1.41
N VAL A 53 -0.11 -18.99 1.20
CA VAL A 53 -0.70 -17.78 1.80
C VAL A 53 -0.88 -17.99 3.29
N VAL A 54 -0.26 -17.13 4.09
CA VAL A 54 -0.26 -17.22 5.56
C VAL A 54 -1.31 -16.28 6.14
N GLN A 55 -1.44 -15.09 5.56
CA GLN A 55 -2.21 -14.01 6.15
C GLN A 55 -2.83 -13.10 5.08
N VAL A 56 -4.02 -12.59 5.38
CA VAL A 56 -4.68 -11.52 4.62
C VAL A 56 -4.90 -10.33 5.55
N GLN A 57 -4.55 -9.12 5.11
CA GLN A 57 -4.83 -7.89 5.84
C GLN A 57 -5.83 -7.06 5.05
N PHE A 58 -6.90 -6.58 5.69
CA PHE A 58 -7.79 -5.57 5.12
C PHE A 58 -7.50 -4.20 5.72
N LEU A 59 -7.39 -3.21 4.85
CA LEU A 59 -7.08 -1.83 5.20
C LEU A 59 -8.32 -0.98 4.94
N SER A 60 -8.85 -0.37 5.99
CA SER A 60 -10.03 0.49 5.87
C SER A 60 -9.79 1.84 6.55
N LYS A 61 -10.53 2.85 6.09
CA LYS A 61 -10.56 4.18 6.69
C LYS A 61 -12.00 4.51 7.03
N GLY A 62 -12.23 4.98 8.25
CA GLY A 62 -13.58 5.32 8.69
C GLY A 62 -13.60 6.44 9.73
N PRO A 63 -14.72 7.16 9.85
CA PRO A 63 -14.89 8.12 10.92
C PRO A 63 -15.00 7.39 12.26
N LYS A 64 -14.26 7.86 13.26
CA LYS A 64 -14.37 7.43 14.65
C LYS A 64 -14.59 8.65 15.52
N THR A 65 -15.67 8.60 16.29
CA THR A 65 -16.02 9.63 17.25
C THR A 65 -15.15 9.44 18.49
N VAL A 66 -14.42 10.49 18.88
CA VAL A 66 -13.59 10.50 20.09
C VAL A 66 -14.05 11.66 20.96
N THR A 67 -14.31 11.36 22.24
CA THR A 67 -14.64 12.35 23.25
C THR A 67 -13.42 12.58 24.13
N ASN A 68 -12.93 13.81 24.18
CA ASN A 68 -11.82 14.23 25.04
C ASN A 68 -12.22 15.49 25.79
N ASN A 69 -12.12 15.46 27.12
CA ASN A 69 -12.44 16.60 28.00
C ASN A 69 -13.81 17.25 27.70
N GLY A 70 -14.84 16.44 27.44
CA GLY A 70 -16.21 16.90 27.17
C GLY A 70 -16.46 17.43 25.75
N SER A 71 -15.43 17.49 24.90
CA SER A 71 -15.59 17.82 23.48
C SER A 71 -15.54 16.56 22.62
N THR A 72 -16.46 16.45 21.66
CA THR A 72 -16.59 15.31 20.76
C THR A 72 -16.13 15.71 19.36
N TYR A 73 -15.15 14.96 18.82
CA TYR A 73 -14.60 15.18 17.50
C TYR A 73 -14.75 13.91 16.65
N SER A 74 -14.95 14.09 15.34
CA SER A 74 -14.91 12.99 14.37
C SER A 74 -13.55 12.98 13.68
N LEU A 75 -12.83 11.88 13.81
CA LEU A 75 -11.51 11.69 13.22
C LEU A 75 -11.57 10.57 12.19
N ILE A 76 -10.91 10.73 11.06
CA ILE A 76 -10.71 9.63 10.12
C ILE A 76 -9.56 8.77 10.65
N VAL A 77 -9.86 7.52 10.97
CA VAL A 77 -8.87 6.57 11.48
C VAL A 77 -8.65 5.47 10.46
N ASN A 78 -7.39 5.08 10.28
CA ASN A 78 -7.09 3.86 9.56
C ASN A 78 -7.26 2.68 10.52
N THR A 79 -7.80 1.59 10.00
CA THR A 79 -8.00 0.34 10.71
C THR A 79 -7.43 -0.79 9.86
N THR A 80 -6.65 -1.66 10.50
CA THR A 80 -6.09 -2.86 9.87
C THR A 80 -6.73 -4.08 10.51
N GLN A 81 -7.33 -4.95 9.68
CA GLN A 81 -7.85 -6.25 10.10
C GLN A 81 -6.92 -7.32 9.55
N GLN A 82 -6.06 -7.87 10.41
CA GLN A 82 -5.11 -8.92 10.08
C GLN A 82 -5.72 -10.29 10.38
N ILE A 83 -5.81 -11.14 9.36
CA ILE A 83 -6.41 -12.47 9.44
C ILE A 83 -5.32 -13.52 9.21
N ASP A 84 -5.07 -14.33 10.22
CA ASP A 84 -4.25 -15.54 10.10
C ASP A 84 -5.10 -16.64 9.45
N LEU A 85 -4.70 -17.13 8.26
CA LEU A 85 -5.49 -18.12 7.52
C LEU A 85 -5.40 -19.53 8.12
N ALA A 86 -4.36 -19.84 8.89
CA ALA A 86 -4.22 -21.13 9.53
C ALA A 86 -5.18 -21.27 10.72
N THR A 87 -5.27 -20.23 11.56
CA THR A 87 -6.09 -20.23 12.77
C THR A 87 -7.48 -19.64 12.55
N GLY A 88 -7.64 -18.72 11.59
CA GLY A 88 -8.85 -17.92 11.44
C GLY A 88 -8.94 -16.73 12.42
N LYS A 89 -7.89 -16.49 13.20
CA LYS A 89 -7.82 -15.38 14.15
C LYS A 89 -7.71 -14.06 13.41
N ILE A 90 -8.49 -13.07 13.86
CA ILE A 90 -8.48 -11.70 13.37
C ILE A 90 -7.90 -10.80 14.46
N SER A 91 -6.86 -10.06 14.14
CA SER A 91 -6.31 -8.99 14.96
C SER A 91 -6.65 -7.66 14.34
N VAL A 92 -7.32 -6.79 15.09
CA VAL A 92 -7.78 -5.49 14.62
C VAL A 92 -7.04 -4.40 15.37
N SER A 93 -6.29 -3.59 14.64
CA SER A 93 -5.58 -2.42 15.16
C SER A 93 -6.09 -1.16 14.47
N SER A 94 -5.99 -0.03 15.17
CA SER A 94 -6.35 1.28 14.63
C SER A 94 -5.28 2.29 14.98
N ASP A 95 -4.97 3.20 14.07
CA ASP A 95 -3.89 4.18 14.26
C ASP A 95 -4.12 5.12 15.45
N ASN A 96 -5.36 5.20 15.97
CA ASN A 96 -5.70 6.07 17.09
C ASN A 96 -5.69 5.39 18.46
N SER A 97 -5.36 4.08 18.54
CA SER A 97 -5.20 3.35 19.80
C SER A 97 -4.06 2.33 19.70
N THR A 98 -3.47 1.99 20.84
CA THR A 98 -2.53 0.86 20.93
C THR A 98 -3.24 -0.47 21.20
N ASP A 99 -4.54 -0.43 21.47
CA ASP A 99 -5.35 -1.62 21.73
C ASP A 99 -5.49 -2.48 20.47
N VAL A 100 -5.27 -3.78 20.64
CA VAL A 100 -5.52 -4.78 19.59
C VAL A 100 -6.72 -5.63 19.98
N SER A 101 -7.83 -5.42 19.29
CA SER A 101 -9.01 -6.27 19.45
C SER A 101 -8.81 -7.59 18.72
N THR A 102 -9.25 -8.69 19.33
CA THR A 102 -9.13 -10.03 18.76
C THR A 102 -10.51 -10.62 18.51
N TYR A 103 -10.71 -11.16 17.30
CA TYR A 103 -11.92 -11.85 16.85
C TYR A 103 -11.54 -13.16 16.16
N CYS A 104 -12.51 -14.03 15.90
CA CYS A 104 -12.27 -15.30 15.20
C CYS A 104 -13.27 -15.49 14.07
N LEU A 105 -12.78 -15.80 12.87
CA LEU A 105 -13.64 -16.19 11.75
C LEU A 105 -14.41 -17.46 12.10
N THR A 106 -15.68 -17.50 11.70
CA THR A 106 -16.41 -18.77 11.66
C THR A 106 -15.81 -19.68 10.58
N SER A 107 -16.04 -20.99 10.69
CA SER A 107 -15.60 -21.95 9.68
C SER A 107 -16.06 -21.57 8.26
N ASP A 108 -17.28 -21.08 8.12
CA ASP A 108 -17.85 -20.68 6.84
C ASP A 108 -17.11 -19.48 6.24
N LEU A 109 -16.89 -18.41 7.03
CA LEU A 109 -16.17 -17.23 6.57
C LEU A 109 -14.69 -17.53 6.27
N LYS A 110 -14.07 -18.41 7.06
CA LYS A 110 -12.71 -18.87 6.82
C LYS A 110 -12.61 -19.63 5.50
N ASN A 111 -13.54 -20.55 5.25
CA ASN A 111 -13.58 -21.33 4.00
C ASN A 111 -13.86 -20.43 2.79
N GLU A 112 -14.77 -19.46 2.92
CA GLU A 112 -15.05 -18.47 1.89
C GLU A 112 -13.78 -17.67 1.53
N LEU A 113 -13.08 -17.12 2.52
CA LEU A 113 -11.83 -16.40 2.29
C LEU A 113 -10.75 -17.28 1.65
N LEU A 114 -10.59 -18.52 2.13
CA LEU A 114 -9.65 -19.48 1.56
C LEU A 114 -9.97 -19.79 0.09
N ASN A 115 -11.26 -19.94 -0.24
CA ASN A 115 -11.68 -20.19 -1.62
C ASN A 115 -11.41 -18.99 -2.52
N ILE A 116 -11.71 -17.77 -2.07
CA ILE A 116 -11.38 -16.54 -2.81
C ILE A 116 -9.88 -16.48 -3.07
N VAL A 117 -9.06 -16.64 -2.03
CA VAL A 117 -7.60 -16.57 -2.15
C VAL A 117 -7.05 -17.66 -3.08
N LYS A 118 -7.52 -18.91 -2.96
CA LYS A 118 -7.07 -20.02 -3.81
C LYS A 118 -7.50 -19.88 -5.27
N ALA A 119 -8.69 -19.33 -5.52
CA ALA A 119 -9.17 -19.10 -6.89
C ALA A 119 -8.51 -17.88 -7.55
N SER A 120 -7.80 -17.06 -6.76
CA SER A 120 -7.25 -15.81 -7.22
C SER A 120 -5.83 -15.93 -7.75
N SER A 121 -5.47 -15.00 -8.63
CA SER A 121 -4.10 -14.72 -9.03
C SER A 121 -3.84 -13.24 -8.89
N VAL A 122 -2.62 -12.86 -8.55
CA VAL A 122 -2.18 -11.46 -8.55
C VAL A 122 -1.67 -11.12 -9.94
N CYS A 123 -2.06 -9.97 -10.48
CA CYS A 123 -1.51 -9.43 -11.71
C CYS A 123 -1.23 -7.94 -11.58
N ASN A 124 -0.29 -7.50 -12.41
CA ASN A 124 -0.03 -6.10 -12.63
C ASN A 124 -1.00 -5.59 -13.69
N SER A 125 -1.64 -4.46 -13.41
CA SER A 125 -2.42 -3.69 -14.37
C SER A 125 -1.50 -3.29 -15.50
N THR A 126 -1.75 -3.80 -16.71
CA THR A 126 -0.99 -3.41 -17.90
C THR A 126 -1.58 -2.17 -18.56
N ALA A 127 -2.10 -1.21 -17.77
CA ALA A 127 -2.63 0.02 -18.31
C ALA A 127 -1.52 0.68 -19.16
N GLN A 128 -1.68 0.61 -20.49
CA GLN A 128 -0.73 1.22 -21.42
C GLN A 128 -0.90 2.72 -21.32
N VAL A 129 -0.06 3.34 -20.51
CA VAL A 129 0.05 4.79 -20.44
C VAL A 129 0.66 5.24 -21.75
N SER A 130 -0.09 6.03 -22.52
CA SER A 130 0.47 6.59 -23.75
C SER A 130 1.61 7.55 -23.39
N SER A 131 2.64 7.62 -24.24
CA SER A 131 3.81 8.49 -24.03
C SER A 131 3.47 9.99 -24.00
N SER A 132 2.23 10.37 -24.28
CA SER A 132 1.73 11.75 -24.25
C SER A 132 0.89 12.09 -23.02
N GLN A 133 0.64 11.12 -22.12
CA GLN A 133 -0.21 11.32 -20.97
C GLN A 133 0.57 11.91 -19.79
N VAL A 134 0.26 13.16 -19.41
CA VAL A 134 0.77 13.78 -18.19
C VAL A 134 -0.06 13.26 -17.02
N CYS A 135 0.51 12.36 -16.23
CA CYS A 135 -0.13 11.83 -15.04
C CYS A 135 0.21 12.67 -13.82
N THR A 136 -0.81 13.11 -13.09
CA THR A 136 -0.65 13.78 -11.81
C THR A 136 -0.60 12.75 -10.69
N GLN A 137 0.11 13.07 -9.60
CA GLN A 137 0.42 12.16 -8.51
C GLN A 137 -0.84 11.67 -7.77
N VAL A 138 -1.44 10.56 -8.21
CA VAL A 138 -2.52 9.88 -7.49
C VAL A 138 -1.95 8.61 -6.87
N LEU A 139 -1.28 8.76 -5.71
CA LEU A 139 -0.89 7.61 -4.91
C LEU A 139 -2.16 6.87 -4.48
N LYS A 140 -2.30 5.62 -4.94
CA LYS A 140 -3.41 4.77 -4.55
C LYS A 140 -2.93 3.80 -3.47
N LEU A 141 -3.51 3.92 -2.28
CA LEU A 141 -3.22 3.03 -1.18
C LEU A 141 -3.90 1.67 -1.39
N PRO A 142 -3.27 0.57 -0.92
CA PRO A 142 -3.88 -0.74 -1.01
C PRO A 142 -5.14 -0.84 -0.15
N TYR A 143 -6.12 -1.62 -0.61
CA TYR A 143 -7.29 -1.99 0.20
C TYR A 143 -7.08 -3.29 0.96
N ALA A 144 -6.15 -4.12 0.51
CA ALA A 144 -5.79 -5.37 1.15
C ALA A 144 -4.31 -5.70 0.93
N ARG A 145 -3.74 -6.54 1.81
CA ARG A 145 -2.43 -7.15 1.61
C ARG A 145 -2.54 -8.66 1.74
N ILE A 146 -1.93 -9.39 0.81
CA ILE A 146 -1.80 -10.83 0.88
C ILE A 146 -0.36 -11.15 1.22
N VAL A 147 -0.14 -11.85 2.33
CA VAL A 147 1.18 -12.25 2.82
C VAL A 147 1.33 -13.74 2.61
N THR A 148 2.33 -14.11 1.81
CA THR A 148 2.75 -15.50 1.60
C THR A 148 3.98 -15.80 2.45
N SER A 149 4.49 -17.03 2.40
CA SER A 149 5.76 -17.37 3.07
C SER A 149 6.97 -16.62 2.51
N ASN A 150 6.89 -16.13 1.26
CA ASN A 150 8.04 -15.60 0.53
C ASN A 150 7.85 -14.12 0.15
N GLU A 151 6.61 -13.67 -0.02
CA GLU A 151 6.28 -12.39 -0.65
C GLU A 151 5.06 -11.73 0.00
N GLN A 152 4.92 -10.43 -0.23
CA GLN A 152 3.74 -9.67 0.16
C GLN A 152 3.22 -8.87 -1.04
N PHE A 153 1.92 -8.97 -1.29
CA PHE A 153 1.23 -8.27 -2.36
C PHE A 153 0.31 -7.18 -1.79
N GLU A 154 0.49 -5.94 -2.21
CA GLU A 154 -0.33 -4.79 -1.81
C GLU A 154 -1.43 -4.53 -2.84
N LEU A 155 -2.60 -5.12 -2.63
CA LEU A 155 -3.69 -5.14 -3.61
C LEU A 155 -4.39 -3.78 -3.76
N GLY A 156 -4.60 -3.38 -5.00
CA GLY A 156 -5.18 -2.12 -5.43
C GLY A 156 -4.25 -0.92 -5.24
N SER A 157 -3.01 -1.13 -4.83
CA SER A 157 -2.01 -0.07 -4.74
C SER A 157 -1.45 0.26 -6.12
N ALA A 158 -1.06 1.51 -6.31
CA ALA A 158 -0.26 1.95 -7.45
C ALA A 158 0.71 3.02 -6.97
N THR A 159 1.99 2.88 -7.33
CA THR A 159 3.05 3.77 -6.86
C THR A 159 3.47 4.80 -7.90
N ASP A 160 3.10 4.59 -9.18
CA ASP A 160 3.22 5.61 -10.21
C ASP A 160 1.95 6.47 -10.32
N GLY A 161 2.11 7.71 -10.78
CA GLY A 161 0.98 8.64 -10.94
C GLY A 161 -0.02 8.22 -12.01
N CYS A 162 0.35 7.25 -12.85
CA CYS A 162 -0.47 6.78 -13.98
C CYS A 162 -1.27 5.51 -13.69
N GLY A 163 -1.02 4.82 -12.57
CA GLY A 163 -1.59 3.51 -12.27
C GLY A 163 -1.06 2.36 -13.14
N SER A 164 0.04 2.56 -13.89
CA SER A 164 0.61 1.54 -14.80
C SER A 164 1.28 0.38 -14.07
N ASN A 165 1.62 0.56 -12.80
CA ASN A 165 2.17 -0.50 -11.97
C ASN A 165 1.19 -0.97 -10.89
N ALA A 166 -0.12 -0.75 -11.10
CA ALA A 166 -1.10 -1.15 -10.11
C ALA A 166 -1.08 -2.68 -9.94
N VAL A 167 -1.03 -3.16 -8.70
CA VAL A 167 -1.05 -4.60 -8.39
C VAL A 167 -2.41 -4.93 -7.80
N ASP A 168 -3.16 -5.85 -8.38
CA ASP A 168 -4.45 -6.31 -7.82
C ASP A 168 -4.68 -7.79 -8.18
N LEU A 169 -5.80 -8.35 -7.72
CA LEU A 169 -6.24 -9.66 -8.19
C LEU A 169 -6.75 -9.56 -9.64
N CYS A 170 -6.63 -10.65 -10.39
CA CYS A 170 -7.07 -10.69 -11.78
C CYS A 170 -8.59 -10.84 -11.90
N ASP A 171 -9.11 -10.41 -13.06
CA ASP A 171 -10.51 -10.57 -13.45
C ASP A 171 -11.46 -9.97 -12.40
N ASP A 172 -12.52 -10.69 -12.05
CA ASP A 172 -13.55 -10.22 -11.09
C ASP A 172 -13.17 -10.46 -9.62
N GLN A 173 -12.02 -11.09 -9.35
CA GLN A 173 -11.60 -11.45 -7.99
C GLN A 173 -11.43 -10.26 -7.01
N PRO A 174 -10.99 -9.06 -7.44
CA PRO A 174 -10.96 -7.90 -6.55
C PRO A 174 -12.33 -7.54 -5.98
N SER A 175 -13.40 -7.73 -6.76
CA SER A 175 -14.77 -7.42 -6.32
C SER A 175 -15.24 -8.38 -5.24
N LEU A 176 -14.94 -9.67 -5.38
CA LEU A 176 -15.24 -10.71 -4.40
C LEU A 176 -14.51 -10.46 -3.09
N LEU A 177 -13.21 -10.17 -3.15
CA LEU A 177 -12.40 -9.92 -1.95
C LEU A 177 -12.86 -8.63 -1.23
N LYS A 178 -13.19 -7.56 -1.95
CA LYS A 178 -13.75 -6.33 -1.37
C LYS A 178 -15.13 -6.56 -0.76
N GLY A 179 -15.98 -7.36 -1.40
CA GLY A 179 -17.28 -7.76 -0.87
C GLY A 179 -17.16 -8.55 0.44
N PHE A 180 -16.22 -9.50 0.48
CA PHE A 180 -15.89 -10.25 1.69
C PHE A 180 -15.44 -9.31 2.82
N ALA A 181 -14.51 -8.39 2.54
CA ALA A 181 -13.99 -7.44 3.52
C ALA A 181 -15.10 -6.52 4.08
N ALA A 182 -16.03 -6.07 3.23
CA ALA A 182 -17.17 -5.27 3.65
C ALA A 182 -18.13 -6.07 4.56
N ASN A 183 -18.47 -7.30 4.17
CA ASN A 183 -19.30 -8.21 4.98
C ASN A 183 -18.63 -8.53 6.34
N LEU A 184 -17.32 -8.79 6.34
CA LEU A 184 -16.56 -9.03 7.56
C LEU A 184 -16.62 -7.84 8.51
N THR A 185 -16.44 -6.62 7.98
CA THR A 185 -16.49 -5.40 8.80
C THR A 185 -17.85 -5.21 9.47
N LEU A 186 -18.95 -5.55 8.79
CA LEU A 186 -20.31 -5.47 9.36
C LEU A 186 -20.55 -6.51 10.46
N LYS A 187 -19.94 -7.70 10.35
CA LYS A 187 -20.14 -8.81 11.29
C LYS A 187 -19.07 -8.90 12.37
N LEU A 188 -18.00 -8.11 12.27
CA LEU A 188 -16.81 -8.26 13.11
C LEU A 188 -17.12 -8.29 14.62
N SER A 189 -18.03 -7.44 15.09
CA SER A 189 -18.41 -7.36 16.50
C SER A 189 -19.12 -8.61 17.05
N SER A 190 -19.70 -9.47 16.19
CA SER A 190 -20.32 -10.73 16.60
C SER A 190 -19.38 -11.94 16.53
N LEU A 191 -18.15 -11.76 16.03
CA LEU A 191 -17.16 -12.82 15.82
C LEU A 191 -16.28 -13.03 17.05
N ILE A 192 -16.85 -13.53 18.14
CA ILE A 192 -16.12 -13.80 19.38
C ILE A 192 -15.31 -15.10 19.23
N CYS A 193 -14.07 -15.10 19.71
CA CYS A 193 -13.28 -16.34 19.83
C CYS A 193 -13.81 -17.18 20.99
N ASN A 194 -14.24 -18.41 20.68
CA ASN A 194 -14.61 -19.43 21.68
C ASN A 194 -13.44 -20.37 21.95
#